data_AF-A0A9X1FQY4-F1
#
_entry.id   AF-A0A9X1FQY4-F1
#
_cell.length_a   1.000
_cell.length_b   1.000
_cell.length_c   1.000
_cell.angle_alpha   90.00
_cell.angle_beta   90.00
_cell.angle_gamma   90.00
#
_symmetry.space_group_name_H-M   'P 1'
#
loop_
_entity.id
_entity.type
_entity.pdbx_description
1 polymer ?
#
loop_
_entity_poly.entity_id
_entity_poly.type
_entity_poly.pdbx_seq_one_letter_code
_entity_poly.pdbx_strand_id
1 'polypeptide(L)'
;MQKPSDQWKKQRRAALERARRNMIEPLEVVHLALLGASALYLAGFLRLNLFGQNGEFSLAYGTFILLVAAAGLLVPVLTGSALTLHLTDRRLGKLLSE
;
A
#
# COMPACT_ATOMS: atom_id res chain seq x y z
N MET A 1 7.58 -37.37 14.88
CA MET A 1 6.49 -36.38 14.89
C MET A 1 5.20 -37.07 14.47
N GLN A 2 4.13 -37.00 15.28
CA GLN A 2 2.81 -37.55 14.92
C GLN A 2 2.23 -36.77 13.73
N LYS A 3 1.62 -37.48 12.77
CA LYS A 3 0.94 -36.83 11.65
C LYS A 3 -0.27 -36.03 12.18
N PRO A 4 -0.45 -34.77 11.76
CA PRO A 4 -1.59 -33.97 12.19
C PRO A 4 -2.91 -34.60 11.72
N SER A 5 -3.92 -34.54 12.58
CA SER A 5 -5.26 -35.06 12.28
C SER A 5 -5.91 -34.30 11.12
N ASP A 6 -6.81 -34.96 10.38
CA ASP A 6 -7.49 -34.32 9.25
C ASP A 6 -8.40 -33.17 9.68
N GLN A 7 -8.92 -33.19 10.92
CA GLN A 7 -9.67 -32.05 11.48
C GLN A 7 -8.78 -30.83 11.71
N TRP A 8 -7.55 -31.02 12.19
CA TRP A 8 -6.58 -29.94 12.34
C TRP A 8 -6.26 -29.26 11.01
N LYS A 9 -6.04 -30.05 9.96
CA LYS A 9 -5.79 -29.53 8.60
C LYS A 9 -6.97 -28.72 8.08
N LYS A 10 -8.20 -29.19 8.28
CA LYS A 10 -9.42 -28.45 7.86
C LYS A 10 -9.56 -27.13 8.61
N GLN A 11 -9.36 -27.10 9.92
CA GLN A 11 -9.44 -25.87 10.72
C GLN A 11 -8.34 -24.87 10.33
N ARG A 12 -7.09 -25.34 10.17
CA ARG A 12 -5.98 -24.50 9.69
C ARG A 12 -6.30 -23.87 8.34
N ARG A 13 -6.80 -24.66 7.39
CA ARG A 13 -7.15 -24.16 6.05
C ARG A 13 -8.23 -23.09 6.12
N ALA A 14 -9.30 -23.33 6.88
CA ALA A 14 -10.38 -22.36 7.05
C ALA A 14 -9.90 -21.04 7.70
N ALA A 15 -9.02 -21.12 8.70
CA ALA A 15 -8.42 -19.94 9.34
C ALA A 15 -7.54 -19.13 8.36
N LEU A 16 -6.70 -19.81 7.56
CA LEU A 16 -5.85 -19.18 6.55
C LEU A 16 -6.67 -18.54 5.42
N GLU A 17 -7.73 -19.21 4.96
CA GLU A 17 -8.66 -18.68 3.95
C GLU A 17 -9.34 -17.39 4.44
N ARG A 18 -9.74 -17.36 5.72
CA ARG A 18 -10.35 -16.19 6.35
C ARG A 18 -9.36 -15.05 6.52
N ALA A 19 -8.13 -15.34 6.95
CA ALA A 19 -7.07 -14.36 7.04
C ALA A 19 -6.75 -13.74 5.67
N ARG A 20 -6.70 -14.55 4.61
CA ARG A 20 -6.47 -14.09 3.24
C ARG A 20 -7.60 -13.19 2.75
N ARG A 21 -8.87 -13.57 2.95
CA ARG A 21 -10.02 -12.73 2.59
C ARG A 21 -9.99 -11.37 3.28
N ASN A 22 -9.71 -11.36 4.59
CA ASN A 22 -9.58 -10.11 5.36
C ASN A 22 -8.37 -9.25 4.94
N MET A 23 -7.37 -9.83 4.27
CA MET A 23 -6.22 -9.08 3.75
C MET A 23 -6.41 -8.58 2.31
N ILE A 24 -7.24 -9.25 1.50
CA ILE A 24 -7.50 -8.85 0.10
C ILE A 24 -8.25 -7.51 0.04
N GLU A 25 -9.24 -7.33 0.91
CA GLU A 25 -10.07 -6.11 0.96
C GLU A 25 -9.26 -4.83 1.28
N PRO A 26 -8.36 -4.80 2.29
CA PRO A 26 -7.48 -3.66 2.51
C PRO A 26 -6.36 -3.51 1.46
N LEU A 27 -5.98 -4.58 0.76
CA LEU A 27 -4.90 -4.52 -0.23
C LEU A 27 -5.26 -3.63 -1.43
N GLU A 28 -6.51 -3.70 -1.88
CA GLU A 28 -7.03 -2.87 -2.97
C GLU A 28 -7.02 -1.39 -2.59
N VAL A 29 -7.48 -1.07 -1.37
CA VAL A 29 -7.48 0.30 -0.84
C VAL A 29 -6.06 0.86 -0.75
N VAL A 30 -5.09 0.06 -0.28
CA VAL A 30 -3.67 0.48 -0.19
C VAL A 30 -3.09 0.74 -1.58
N HIS A 31 -3.42 -0.08 -2.58
CA HIS A 31 -2.96 0.14 -3.96
C HIS A 31 -3.57 1.40 -4.58
N LEU A 32 -4.87 1.62 -4.39
CA LEU A 32 -5.54 2.85 -4.86
C LEU A 32 -4.97 4.09 -4.19
N ALA A 33 -4.74 4.04 -2.88
CA ALA A 33 -4.10 5.13 -2.14
C ALA A 33 -2.67 5.39 -2.64
N LEU A 34 -1.89 4.33 -2.88
CA LEU A 34 -0.53 4.43 -3.41
C LEU A 34 -0.53 5.08 -4.79
N LEU A 35 -1.45 4.67 -5.68
CA LEU A 35 -1.58 5.23 -7.02
C LEU A 35 -1.97 6.72 -6.96
N GLY A 36 -2.95 7.07 -6.12
CA GLY A 36 -3.37 8.46 -5.92
C GLY A 36 -2.25 9.34 -5.37
N ALA A 37 -1.56 8.89 -4.31
CA ALA A 37 -0.42 9.59 -3.73
C ALA A 37 0.73 9.75 -4.73
N SER A 38 1.03 8.70 -5.50
CA SER A 38 2.08 8.72 -6.52
C SER A 38 1.74 9.69 -7.66
N ALA A 39 0.50 9.68 -8.15
CA ALA A 39 0.05 10.60 -9.20
C ALA A 39 0.08 12.06 -8.74
N LEU A 40 -0.41 12.33 -7.52
CA LEU A 40 -0.35 13.66 -6.91
C LEU A 40 1.08 14.15 -6.74
N TYR A 41 1.96 13.28 -6.23
CA TYR A 41 3.37 13.61 -6.07
C TYR A 41 4.04 13.89 -7.41
N LEU A 42 3.87 13.04 -8.42
CA LEU A 42 4.50 13.22 -9.74
C LEU A 42 4.02 14.51 -10.41
N ALA A 43 2.70 14.72 -10.47
CA ALA A 43 2.11 15.90 -11.10
C ALA A 43 2.53 17.18 -10.37
N GLY A 44 2.54 17.13 -9.03
CA GLY A 44 2.99 18.22 -8.18
C GLY A 44 4.46 18.54 -8.36
N PHE A 45 5.31 17.52 -8.33
CA PHE A 45 6.75 17.64 -8.52
C PHE A 45 7.08 18.20 -9.91
N LEU A 46 6.46 17.68 -10.97
CA LEU A 46 6.63 18.19 -12.33
C LEU A 46 6.22 19.65 -12.43
N ARG A 47 5.08 20.03 -11.85
CA ARG A 47 4.61 21.42 -11.86
C ARG A 47 5.61 22.35 -11.14
N LEU A 48 6.07 21.96 -9.96
CA LEU A 48 7.02 22.77 -9.17
C LEU A 48 8.39 22.87 -9.86
N ASN A 49 8.88 21.78 -10.45
CA ASN A 49 10.18 21.72 -11.09
C ASN A 49 10.20 22.51 -12.41
N LEU A 50 9.17 22.36 -13.25
CA LEU A 50 9.11 22.97 -14.58
C LEU A 50 8.55 24.40 -14.60
N PHE A 51 7.66 24.75 -13.66
CA PHE A 51 6.95 26.05 -13.67
C PHE A 51 7.17 26.89 -12.41
N GLY A 52 7.99 26.44 -11.45
CA GLY A 52 8.10 27.04 -10.12
C GLY A 52 8.92 28.33 -10.02
N GLN A 53 9.49 28.86 -11.11
CA GLN A 53 10.43 29.99 -11.05
C GLN A 53 9.78 31.38 -11.24
N ASN A 54 8.53 31.48 -11.71
CA ASN A 54 8.04 32.75 -12.29
C ASN A 54 6.84 33.41 -11.57
N GLY A 55 6.43 32.94 -10.39
CA GLY A 55 5.25 33.47 -9.69
C GLY A 55 5.56 34.02 -8.30
N GLU A 56 4.95 35.15 -7.94
CA GLU A 56 4.97 35.67 -6.57
C GLU A 56 4.51 34.61 -5.57
N PHE A 57 5.18 34.53 -4.42
CA PHE A 57 4.87 33.53 -3.40
C PHE A 57 3.50 33.83 -2.77
N SER A 58 2.48 33.08 -3.20
CA SER A 58 1.13 33.12 -2.64
C SER A 58 0.93 32.03 -1.60
N LEU A 59 0.09 32.27 -0.59
CA LEU A 59 -0.30 31.25 0.40
C LEU A 59 -0.81 29.97 -0.25
N ALA A 60 -1.57 30.07 -1.34
CA ALA A 60 -2.07 28.92 -2.09
C ALA A 60 -0.93 28.08 -2.69
N TYR A 61 0.14 28.72 -3.15
CA TYR A 61 1.32 28.04 -3.67
C TYR A 61 2.10 27.33 -2.55
N GLY A 62 2.22 27.96 -1.38
CA GLY A 62 2.78 27.33 -0.18
C GLY A 62 2.00 26.08 0.25
N THR A 63 0.68 26.16 0.33
CA THR A 63 -0.19 25.00 0.65
C THR A 63 -0.03 23.88 -0.39
N PHE A 64 0.08 24.23 -1.67
CA PHE A 64 0.31 23.26 -2.73
C PHE A 64 1.64 22.52 -2.55
N ILE A 65 2.75 23.23 -2.27
CA ILE A 65 4.05 22.59 -2.00
C ILE A 65 3.94 21.60 -0.84
N LEU A 66 3.27 21.97 0.26
CA LEU A 66 3.09 21.10 1.41
C LEU A 66 2.30 19.83 1.07
N LEU A 67 1.25 19.95 0.25
CA LEU A 67 0.46 18.80 -0.23
C LEU A 67 1.32 17.85 -1.08
N VAL A 68 2.14 18.39 -1.98
CA VAL A 68 3.07 17.58 -2.79
C VAL A 68 4.10 16.90 -1.91
N ALA A 69 4.67 17.60 -0.93
CA ALA A 69 5.62 17.02 0.02
C ALA A 69 4.99 15.90 0.85
N ALA A 70 3.77 16.10 1.36
CA ALA A 70 3.02 15.09 2.09
C ALA A 70 2.72 13.85 1.24
N ALA A 71 2.32 14.05 -0.02
CA ALA A 71 2.12 12.96 -0.98
C ALA A 71 3.42 12.18 -1.21
N GLY A 72 4.55 12.88 -1.36
CA GLY A 72 5.88 12.25 -1.50
C GLY A 72 6.29 11.41 -0.29
N LEU A 73 5.89 11.81 0.92
CA LEU A 73 6.15 11.04 2.14
C LEU A 73 5.17 9.85 2.29
N LEU A 74 3.95 9.99 1.79
CA LEU A 74 2.95 8.92 1.76
C LEU A 74 3.34 7.77 0.81
N VAL A 75 3.97 8.05 -0.32
CA VAL A 75 4.39 7.04 -1.31
C VAL A 75 5.23 5.92 -0.68
N PRO A 76 6.37 6.17 0.00
CA PRO A 76 7.18 5.10 0.59
C PRO A 76 6.45 4.38 1.73
N VAL A 77 5.63 5.07 2.51
CA VAL A 77 4.82 4.46 3.58
C VAL A 77 3.84 3.44 2.98
N LEU A 78 3.06 3.86 2.00
CA LEU A 78 2.09 3.01 1.30
C LEU A 78 2.76 1.86 0.54
N THR A 79 3.93 2.12 -0.05
CA THR A 79 4.75 1.08 -0.71
C THR A 79 5.21 0.02 0.30
N GLY A 80 5.68 0.44 1.48
CA GLY A 80 6.07 -0.46 2.56
C GLY A 80 4.90 -1.31 3.07
N SER A 81 3.73 -0.70 3.24
CA SER A 81 2.50 -1.42 3.59
C SER A 81 2.10 -2.43 2.53
N ALA A 82 2.09 -2.05 1.25
CA ALA A 82 1.76 -2.94 0.13
C ALA A 82 2.74 -4.13 0.05
N LEU A 83 4.05 -3.89 0.19
CA LEU A 83 5.06 -4.95 0.22
C LEU A 83 4.85 -5.91 1.40
N THR A 84 4.57 -5.38 2.59
CA THR A 84 4.33 -6.19 3.79
C THR A 84 3.10 -7.09 3.61
N LEU A 85 2.00 -6.55 3.07
CA LEU A 85 0.83 -7.37 2.76
C LEU A 85 1.13 -8.40 1.66
N HIS A 86 1.87 -8.05 0.61
CA HIS A 86 2.19 -8.98 -0.48
C HIS A 86 3.07 -10.15 0.00
N LEU A 87 4.05 -9.88 0.86
CA LEU A 87 4.86 -10.92 1.49
C LEU A 87 4.00 -11.82 2.38
N THR A 88 3.03 -11.25 3.09
CA THR A 88 2.11 -11.99 3.95
C THR A 88 1.19 -12.89 3.12
N ASP A 89 0.61 -12.39 2.03
CA ASP A 89 -0.19 -13.19 1.10
C ASP A 89 0.61 -14.35 0.49
N ARG A 90 1.86 -14.10 0.05
CA ARG A 90 2.74 -15.18 -0.44
C ARG A 90 3.03 -16.25 0.62
N ARG A 91 3.28 -15.85 1.87
CA ARG A 91 3.51 -16.78 2.99
C ARG A 91 2.26 -17.60 3.29
N LEU A 92 1.09 -16.96 3.33
CA LEU A 92 -0.19 -17.64 3.53
C LEU A 92 -0.50 -18.61 2.38
N GLY A 93 -0.23 -18.23 1.14
CA GLY A 93 -0.39 -19.09 -0.04
C GLY A 93 0.47 -20.35 0.05
N LYS A 94 1.74 -20.23 0.45
CA LYS A 94 2.62 -21.40 0.68
C LYS A 94 2.06 -22.34 1.77
N LEU A 95 1.58 -21.78 2.88
CA LEU A 95 0.96 -22.55 3.98
C LEU A 95 -0.38 -23.19 3.58
N LEU A 96 -1.04 -22.70 2.53
CA LEU A 96 -2.27 -23.30 2.00
C LEU A 96 -1.98 -24.44 1.02
N SER A 97 -0.82 -24.41 0.34
CA SER A 97 -0.36 -25.46 -0.56
C SER A 97 0.35 -26.64 0.12
N GLU A 98 0.81 -26.46 1.36
CA GLU A 98 1.38 -27.52 2.23
C GLU A 98 0.29 -28.30 2.99
#